data_AF-G8ZRH7-F1
#
_entry.id   AF-G8ZRH7-F1
#
_cell.length_a   1.000
_cell.length_b   1.000
_cell.length_c   1.000
_cell.angle_alpha   90.00
_cell.angle_beta   90.00
_cell.angle_gamma   90.00
#
_symmetry.space_group_name_H-M   'P 1'
#
loop_
_entity.id
_entity.type
_entity.pdbx_description
1 polymer ?
#
loop_
_entity_poly.entity_id
_entity_poly.type
_entity_poly.pdbx_seq_one_letter_code
_entity_poly.pdbx_strand_id
1 'polypeptide(L)'
;MLLLTPRASSVLKPTLLLRYPRFGASRITCRLHVRGITSDIKQTTLKTSVFTLPNILTMTRIGCTPFICHYILTNNLTPALGLFAYSCVTDFLDGYIARKYKLKSVAGTILDPLADKLLMIATTISLAFPPGPQLIPLPIAGLILGRDVLLGISALYFRYASMRQKYSTISWSSYWDFFHYPSAEVKPTQISKYNTFFQMIYLGFGVIMLIFNNEESKKEDEEKTGSFNKLSQYFSWMGYFVAATTVLSGSSYVFSKDAVKFLKK
;
A
#
# COMPACT_ATOMS: atom_id res chain seq x y z
N MET A 1 -50.21 -46.03 -29.36
CA MET A 1 -49.15 -45.23 -30.01
C MET A 1 -49.28 -43.80 -29.49
N LEU A 2 -48.32 -43.37 -28.64
CA LEU A 2 -48.10 -42.00 -28.13
C LEU A 2 -49.22 -41.40 -27.23
N LEU A 3 -49.02 -40.71 -26.09
CA LEU A 3 -47.91 -40.32 -25.21
C LEU A 3 -48.55 -39.79 -23.89
N LEU A 4 -47.94 -40.09 -22.73
CA LEU A 4 -47.57 -39.22 -21.57
C LEU A 4 -48.60 -38.19 -21.02
N THR A 5 -48.76 -37.89 -19.72
CA THR A 5 -48.08 -38.22 -18.45
C THR A 5 -48.93 -37.69 -17.26
N PRO A 6 -48.69 -38.13 -16.01
CA PRO A 6 -49.48 -37.79 -14.83
C PRO A 6 -48.88 -36.66 -13.94
N ARG A 7 -49.80 -35.91 -13.33
CA ARG A 7 -49.90 -35.52 -11.90
C ARG A 7 -48.62 -35.39 -11.06
N ALA A 8 -48.30 -34.13 -10.75
CA ALA A 8 -47.75 -33.55 -9.51
C ALA A 8 -47.09 -34.46 -8.45
N SER A 9 -45.80 -34.21 -8.17
CA SER A 9 -45.14 -34.60 -6.92
C SER A 9 -44.13 -33.53 -6.45
N SER A 10 -44.41 -33.03 -5.23
CA SER A 10 -43.47 -32.63 -4.18
C SER A 10 -42.26 -31.72 -4.53
N VAL A 11 -42.45 -30.41 -4.40
CA VAL A 11 -41.36 -29.46 -4.14
C VAL A 11 -41.05 -29.45 -2.64
N LEU A 12 -39.83 -29.85 -2.29
CA LEU A 12 -39.26 -29.85 -0.95
C LEU A 12 -39.20 -28.44 -0.32
N LYS A 13 -39.76 -28.31 0.88
CA LYS A 13 -39.54 -27.20 1.82
C LYS A 13 -38.23 -27.42 2.59
N PRO A 14 -37.48 -26.35 2.91
CA PRO A 14 -36.77 -26.27 4.18
C PRO A 14 -37.43 -25.18 5.03
N THR A 15 -38.41 -25.58 5.85
CA THR A 15 -38.99 -24.71 6.88
C THR A 15 -38.14 -24.82 8.13
N LEU A 16 -37.18 -23.90 8.28
CA LEU A 16 -36.45 -23.66 9.52
C LEU A 16 -37.46 -23.10 10.56
N LEU A 17 -38.01 -23.99 11.38
CA LEU A 17 -38.89 -23.66 12.51
C LEU A 17 -38.05 -23.09 13.67
N LEU A 18 -37.84 -21.78 13.67
CA LEU A 18 -37.42 -21.04 14.87
C LEU A 18 -38.65 -20.79 15.74
N ARG A 19 -38.77 -21.60 16.80
CA ARG A 19 -39.85 -21.61 17.78
C ARG A 19 -39.64 -20.43 18.76
N TYR A 20 -40.38 -19.34 18.59
CA TYR A 20 -40.47 -18.25 19.58
C TYR A 20 -41.67 -18.49 20.53
N PRO A 21 -41.54 -18.16 21.83
CA PRO A 21 -42.63 -18.31 22.79
C PRO A 21 -43.77 -17.32 22.52
N ARG A 22 -45.00 -17.81 22.71
CA ARG A 22 -46.27 -17.09 22.50
C ARG A 22 -46.45 -15.99 23.56
N PHE A 23 -46.69 -14.76 23.11
CA PHE A 23 -47.30 -13.70 23.93
C PHE A 23 -48.35 -12.95 23.10
N GLY A 24 -49.55 -12.80 23.70
CA GLY A 24 -50.46 -11.68 23.49
C GLY A 24 -51.09 -11.49 22.11
N ALA A 25 -52.39 -11.74 22.01
CA ALA A 25 -53.21 -11.47 20.84
C ALA A 25 -53.28 -9.97 20.48
N SER A 26 -52.82 -9.63 19.28
CA SER A 26 -53.33 -8.51 18.47
C SER A 26 -52.90 -8.70 17.02
N ARG A 27 -53.87 -8.88 16.12
CA ARG A 27 -53.63 -9.01 14.67
C ARG A 27 -53.24 -7.66 14.09
N ILE A 28 -51.94 -7.41 14.01
CA ILE A 28 -51.39 -6.39 13.11
C ILE A 28 -50.90 -7.15 11.87
N THR A 29 -51.72 -7.21 10.82
CA THR A 29 -51.28 -7.67 9.50
C THR A 29 -50.43 -6.58 8.86
N CYS A 30 -49.17 -6.47 9.28
CA CYS A 30 -48.15 -5.72 8.57
C CYS A 30 -47.80 -6.50 7.30
N ARG A 31 -48.40 -6.12 6.17
CA ARG A 31 -48.04 -6.63 4.86
C ARG A 31 -46.67 -6.03 4.49
N LEU A 32 -45.60 -6.72 4.86
CA LEU A 32 -44.23 -6.40 4.46
C LEU A 32 -44.13 -6.53 2.93
N HIS A 33 -44.36 -5.41 2.26
CA HIS A 33 -44.07 -5.25 0.85
C HIS A 33 -42.56 -5.18 0.71
N VAL A 34 -41.92 -6.35 0.55
CA VAL A 34 -40.50 -6.43 0.15
C VAL A 34 -40.44 -5.96 -1.30
N ARG A 35 -40.48 -4.63 -1.47
CA ARG A 35 -40.11 -3.96 -2.72
C ARG A 35 -38.66 -4.35 -2.95
N GLY A 36 -38.44 -5.12 -4.01
CA GLY A 36 -37.12 -5.59 -4.41
C GLY A 36 -36.15 -4.42 -4.44
N ILE A 37 -35.28 -4.34 -3.44
CA ILE A 37 -34.04 -3.60 -3.54
C ILE A 37 -33.14 -4.50 -4.39
N THR A 38 -33.41 -4.55 -5.69
CA THR A 38 -32.34 -4.72 -6.67
C THR A 38 -31.60 -3.40 -6.68
N SER A 39 -30.90 -3.10 -5.58
CA SER A 39 -29.81 -2.16 -5.62
C SER A 39 -28.87 -2.73 -6.66
N ASP A 40 -28.70 -1.95 -7.72
CA ASP A 40 -27.69 -2.06 -8.74
C ASP A 40 -26.30 -2.15 -8.04
N ILE A 41 -25.97 -3.34 -7.53
CA ILE A 41 -24.61 -3.65 -7.11
C ILE A 41 -23.88 -3.76 -8.42
N LYS A 42 -23.41 -2.62 -8.90
CA LYS A 42 -22.36 -2.50 -9.89
C LYS A 42 -21.13 -3.17 -9.28
N GLN A 43 -21.14 -4.50 -9.27
CA GLN A 43 -20.00 -5.33 -8.95
C GLN A 43 -18.97 -4.95 -10.00
N THR A 44 -18.09 -4.03 -9.62
CA THR A 44 -16.84 -3.79 -10.34
C THR A 44 -16.13 -5.12 -10.25
N THR A 45 -16.32 -5.97 -11.26
CA THR A 45 -15.69 -7.28 -11.37
C THR A 45 -14.20 -7.01 -11.37
N LEU A 46 -13.56 -7.16 -10.20
CA LEU A 46 -12.12 -7.14 -10.10
C LEU A 46 -11.65 -8.28 -10.98
N LYS A 47 -11.18 -7.95 -12.17
CA LYS A 47 -10.73 -8.93 -13.15
C LYS A 47 -9.53 -9.62 -12.51
N THR A 48 -9.59 -10.93 -12.33
CA THR A 48 -8.50 -11.79 -11.82
C THR A 48 -7.37 -11.92 -12.83
N SER A 49 -7.10 -10.87 -13.61
CA SER A 49 -5.99 -10.83 -14.54
C SER A 49 -4.79 -10.28 -13.79
N VAL A 50 -3.80 -11.16 -13.55
CA VAL A 50 -2.50 -10.80 -13.00
C VAL A 50 -1.74 -9.89 -13.95
N PHE A 51 -2.00 -9.96 -15.27
CA PHE A 51 -1.31 -9.17 -16.29
C PHE A 51 -2.12 -7.96 -16.73
N THR A 52 -2.24 -6.97 -15.86
CA THR A 52 -2.69 -5.62 -16.22
C THR A 52 -1.48 -4.71 -16.41
N LEU A 53 -1.57 -3.74 -17.34
CA LEU A 53 -0.52 -2.72 -17.57
C LEU A 53 0.04 -2.12 -16.26
N PRO A 54 -0.79 -1.66 -15.31
CA PRO A 54 -0.31 -1.16 -14.01
C PRO A 54 0.53 -2.18 -13.23
N ASN A 55 0.10 -3.45 -13.21
CA ASN A 55 0.81 -4.51 -12.48
C ASN A 55 2.16 -4.86 -13.10
N ILE A 56 2.29 -4.75 -14.42
CA ILE A 56 3.59 -4.93 -15.09
C ILE A 56 4.54 -3.80 -14.68
N LEU A 57 4.06 -2.55 -14.64
CA LEU A 57 4.85 -1.38 -14.21
C LEU A 57 5.30 -1.51 -12.75
N THR A 58 4.46 -2.02 -11.85
CA THR A 58 4.88 -2.25 -10.45
C THR A 58 5.87 -3.41 -10.34
N MET A 59 5.73 -4.46 -11.14
CA MET A 59 6.73 -5.53 -11.22
C MET A 59 8.09 -5.03 -11.72
N THR A 60 8.13 -4.15 -12.73
CA THR A 60 9.42 -3.58 -13.17
C THR A 60 10.06 -2.74 -12.07
N ARG A 61 9.28 -1.97 -11.29
CA ARG A 61 9.79 -1.20 -10.14
C ARG A 61 10.42 -2.07 -9.06
N ILE A 62 9.75 -3.17 -8.69
CA ILE A 62 10.29 -4.14 -7.72
C ILE A 62 11.63 -4.68 -8.24
N GLY A 63 11.70 -4.99 -9.54
CA GLY A 63 12.94 -5.41 -10.20
C GLY A 63 14.03 -4.34 -10.20
N CYS A 64 13.70 -3.06 -10.46
CA CYS A 64 14.64 -1.94 -10.50
C CYS A 64 15.22 -1.58 -9.12
N THR A 65 14.47 -1.79 -8.05
CA THR A 65 14.85 -1.42 -6.67
C THR A 65 16.24 -1.97 -6.24
N PRO A 66 16.56 -3.27 -6.37
CA PRO A 66 17.88 -3.78 -6.04
C PRO A 66 18.99 -3.20 -6.93
N PHE A 67 18.72 -2.90 -8.21
CA PHE A 67 19.69 -2.26 -9.08
C PHE A 67 20.00 -0.83 -8.63
N ILE A 68 18.99 -0.06 -8.21
CA ILE A 68 19.19 1.28 -7.64
C ILE A 68 20.13 1.20 -6.44
N CYS A 69 19.86 0.27 -5.51
CA CYS A 69 20.71 0.05 -4.33
C CYS A 69 22.14 -0.32 -4.74
N HIS A 70 22.31 -1.26 -5.68
CA HIS A 70 23.61 -1.68 -6.18
C HIS A 70 24.41 -0.51 -6.81
N TYR A 71 23.76 0.33 -7.62
CA TYR A 71 24.41 1.47 -8.25
C TYR A 71 24.81 2.56 -7.26
N ILE A 72 24.00 2.80 -6.21
CA ILE A 72 24.37 3.72 -5.12
C ILE A 72 25.60 3.19 -4.36
N LEU A 73 25.62 1.90 -4.03
CA LEU A 73 26.73 1.27 -3.30
C LEU A 73 28.04 1.19 -4.12
N THR A 74 27.94 1.07 -5.44
CA THR A 74 29.10 1.04 -6.34
C THR A 74 29.56 2.44 -6.77
N ASN A 75 28.99 3.52 -6.22
CA ASN A 75 29.27 4.91 -6.60
C ASN A 75 28.99 5.24 -8.08
N ASN A 76 28.18 4.44 -8.78
CA ASN A 76 27.77 4.73 -10.15
C ASN A 76 26.39 5.40 -10.17
N LEU A 77 26.39 6.71 -9.99
CA LEU A 77 25.18 7.45 -9.58
C LEU A 77 24.26 7.85 -10.74
N THR A 78 24.81 8.01 -11.94
CA THR A 78 24.05 8.33 -13.15
C THR A 78 22.94 7.30 -13.44
N PRO A 79 23.22 5.99 -13.48
CA PRO A 79 22.16 4.99 -13.65
C PRO A 79 21.26 4.87 -12.40
N ALA A 80 21.79 5.10 -11.19
CA ALA A 80 20.98 5.10 -9.97
C ALA A 80 19.87 6.16 -10.02
N LEU A 81 20.23 7.39 -10.42
CA LEU A 81 19.27 8.49 -10.58
C LEU A 81 18.25 8.18 -11.67
N GLY A 82 18.71 7.68 -12.82
CA GLY A 82 17.82 7.33 -13.92
C GLY A 82 16.79 6.27 -13.52
N LEU A 83 17.21 5.21 -12.84
CA LEU A 83 16.33 4.15 -12.36
C LEU A 83 15.41 4.61 -11.22
N PHE A 84 15.90 5.46 -10.32
CA PHE A 84 15.10 6.05 -9.26
C PHE A 84 14.01 6.97 -9.83
N ALA A 85 14.37 7.87 -10.73
CA ALA A 85 13.43 8.75 -11.43
C ALA A 85 12.41 7.94 -12.24
N TYR A 86 12.85 6.91 -12.97
CA TYR A 86 11.97 5.97 -13.66
C TYR A 86 10.98 5.31 -12.69
N SER A 87 11.44 4.86 -11.52
CA SER A 87 10.59 4.22 -10.50
C SER A 87 9.53 5.17 -9.95
N CYS A 88 9.88 6.44 -9.68
CA CYS A 88 8.92 7.45 -9.24
C CYS A 88 7.91 7.84 -10.33
N VAL A 89 8.35 7.98 -11.59
CA VAL A 89 7.45 8.35 -12.70
C VAL A 89 6.49 7.21 -13.00
N THR A 90 6.96 5.96 -12.98
CA THR A 90 6.12 4.78 -13.21
C THR A 90 5.05 4.60 -12.13
N ASP A 91 5.34 4.93 -10.86
CA ASP A 91 4.35 4.93 -9.76
C ASP A 91 3.24 5.96 -9.93
N PHE A 92 3.59 7.14 -10.42
CA PHE A 92 2.57 8.13 -10.72
C PHE A 92 1.72 7.69 -11.93
N LEU A 93 2.37 7.11 -12.94
CA LEU A 93 1.76 6.72 -14.19
C LEU A 93 0.82 5.52 -14.04
N ASP A 94 1.22 4.46 -13.35
CA ASP A 94 0.38 3.28 -13.15
C ASP A 94 -0.87 3.61 -12.31
N GLY A 95 -0.73 4.44 -11.27
CA GLY A 95 -1.84 4.93 -10.46
C GLY A 95 -2.77 5.84 -11.27
N TYR A 96 -2.23 6.66 -12.18
CA TYR A 96 -3.03 7.46 -13.09
C TYR A 96 -3.80 6.59 -14.09
N ILE A 97 -3.15 5.60 -14.71
CA ILE A 97 -3.76 4.67 -15.67
C ILE A 97 -4.84 3.83 -14.97
N ALA A 98 -4.57 3.30 -13.78
CA ALA A 98 -5.53 2.51 -13.00
C ALA A 98 -6.80 3.32 -12.68
N ARG A 99 -6.65 4.60 -12.32
CA ARG A 99 -7.79 5.51 -12.07
C ARG A 99 -8.56 5.87 -13.34
N LYS A 100 -7.86 6.22 -14.43
CA LYS A 100 -8.47 6.66 -15.68
C LYS A 100 -9.23 5.55 -16.40
N TYR A 101 -8.63 4.36 -16.47
CA TYR A 101 -9.19 3.22 -17.20
C TYR A 101 -9.97 2.24 -16.31
N LYS A 102 -10.11 2.55 -15.01
CA LYS A 102 -10.78 1.68 -14.00
C LYS A 102 -10.23 0.26 -13.98
N LEU A 103 -8.95 0.10 -14.33
CA LEU A 103 -8.24 -1.17 -14.34
C LEU A 103 -7.76 -1.48 -12.92
N LYS A 104 -8.69 -1.90 -12.05
CA LYS A 104 -8.36 -2.40 -10.71
C LYS A 104 -8.20 -3.91 -10.75
N SER A 105 -6.99 -4.40 -10.46
CA SER A 105 -6.71 -5.82 -10.24
C SER A 105 -6.52 -6.09 -8.74
N VAL A 106 -6.82 -7.31 -8.31
CA VAL A 106 -6.55 -7.76 -6.93
C VAL A 106 -5.04 -7.75 -6.65
N ALA A 107 -4.25 -8.12 -7.67
CA ALA A 107 -2.79 -8.09 -7.65
C ALA A 107 -2.26 -6.68 -7.36
N GLY A 108 -2.61 -5.68 -8.19
CA GLY A 108 -2.07 -4.30 -8.04
C GLY A 108 -2.40 -3.68 -6.69
N THR A 109 -3.58 -3.94 -6.15
CA THR A 109 -3.97 -3.44 -4.81
C THR A 109 -3.00 -3.85 -3.69
N ILE A 110 -2.25 -4.94 -3.89
CA ILE A 110 -1.26 -5.46 -2.95
C ILE A 110 0.17 -5.14 -3.43
N LEU A 111 0.44 -5.31 -4.72
CA LEU A 111 1.77 -5.11 -5.30
C LEU A 111 2.17 -3.63 -5.27
N ASP A 112 1.26 -2.69 -5.50
CA ASP A 112 1.61 -1.26 -5.57
C ASP A 112 2.13 -0.76 -4.20
N PRO A 113 1.41 -0.94 -3.07
CA PRO A 113 1.92 -0.53 -1.77
C PRO A 113 3.18 -1.29 -1.31
N LEU A 114 3.36 -2.53 -1.79
CA LEU A 114 4.56 -3.32 -1.51
C LEU A 114 5.77 -2.77 -2.25
N ALA A 115 5.63 -2.51 -3.56
CA ALA A 115 6.68 -1.96 -4.40
C ALA A 115 7.17 -0.61 -3.86
N ASP A 116 6.24 0.26 -3.44
CA ASP A 116 6.58 1.56 -2.86
C ASP A 116 7.36 1.40 -1.56
N LYS A 117 6.94 0.52 -0.66
CA LYS A 117 7.67 0.27 0.60
C LYS A 117 9.06 -0.31 0.36
N LEU A 118 9.20 -1.22 -0.60
CA LEU A 118 10.50 -1.78 -0.95
C LEU A 118 11.44 -0.70 -1.50
N LEU A 119 10.96 0.14 -2.42
CA LEU A 119 11.75 1.24 -2.96
C LEU A 119 12.19 2.20 -1.85
N MET A 120 11.25 2.63 -0.99
CA MET A 120 11.54 3.57 0.09
C MET A 120 12.55 3.00 1.10
N ILE A 121 12.37 1.74 1.53
CA ILE A 121 13.27 1.09 2.49
C ILE A 121 14.66 0.90 1.86
N ALA A 122 14.74 0.36 0.64
CA ALA A 122 16.00 0.10 -0.03
C ALA A 122 16.78 1.39 -0.27
N THR A 123 16.15 2.42 -0.85
CA THR A 123 16.80 3.71 -1.09
C THR A 123 17.21 4.40 0.21
N THR A 124 16.37 4.36 1.26
CA THR A 124 16.75 4.94 2.56
C THR A 124 17.98 4.25 3.15
N ILE A 125 18.06 2.91 3.09
CA ILE A 125 19.24 2.17 3.57
C ILE A 125 20.48 2.54 2.75
N SER A 126 20.38 2.58 1.42
CA SER A 126 21.50 2.95 0.55
C SER A 126 22.03 4.37 0.79
N LEU A 127 21.13 5.33 1.10
CA LEU A 127 21.51 6.71 1.40
C LEU A 127 21.94 6.92 2.86
N ALA A 128 21.48 6.08 3.79
CA ALA A 128 21.87 6.11 5.18
C ALA A 128 23.27 5.52 5.39
N PHE A 129 23.62 4.48 4.62
CA PHE A 129 24.93 3.84 4.66
C PHE A 129 25.64 3.94 3.30
N PRO A 130 25.94 5.16 2.81
CA PRO A 130 26.69 5.29 1.58
C PRO A 130 28.14 4.83 1.83
N PRO A 131 28.85 4.36 0.78
CA PRO A 131 30.28 4.02 0.86
C PRO A 131 31.19 5.25 1.12
N GLY A 132 30.63 6.46 1.21
CA GLY A 132 31.34 7.72 1.40
C GLY A 132 30.80 8.52 2.60
N PRO A 133 30.81 9.87 2.56
CA PRO A 133 30.33 10.67 3.67
C PRO A 133 28.84 10.44 3.90
N GLN A 134 28.45 10.44 5.17
CA GLN A 134 27.07 10.17 5.56
C GLN A 134 26.19 11.39 5.26
N LEU A 135 25.37 11.30 4.21
CA LEU A 135 24.46 12.39 3.80
C LEU A 135 23.27 12.53 4.76
N ILE A 136 22.65 11.41 5.15
CA ILE A 136 21.48 11.40 6.02
C ILE A 136 21.93 11.11 7.46
N PRO A 137 21.57 11.97 8.44
CA PRO A 137 21.77 11.68 9.84
C PRO A 137 21.10 10.34 10.22
N LEU A 138 21.88 9.44 10.82
CA LEU A 138 21.43 8.13 11.28
C LEU A 138 20.11 8.13 12.08
N PRO A 139 19.83 9.08 13.01
CA PRO A 139 18.56 9.09 13.72
C PRO A 139 17.35 9.37 12.81
N ILE A 140 17.50 10.21 11.78
CA ILE A 140 16.43 10.51 10.82
C ILE A 140 16.15 9.28 9.95
N ALA A 141 17.21 8.64 9.44
CA ALA A 141 17.09 7.39 8.69
C ALA A 141 16.42 6.28 9.51
N GLY A 142 16.84 6.11 10.78
CA GLY A 142 16.26 5.13 11.68
C GLY A 142 14.78 5.38 11.97
N LEU A 143 14.37 6.63 12.11
CA LEU A 143 12.98 7.03 12.33
C LEU A 143 12.10 6.73 11.10
N ILE A 144 12.60 7.07 9.91
CA ILE A 144 11.94 6.79 8.63
C ILE A 144 11.78 5.26 8.43
N LEU A 145 12.87 4.51 8.57
CA LEU A 145 12.87 3.05 8.41
C LEU A 145 11.98 2.37 9.44
N GLY A 146 12.07 2.77 10.72
CA GLY A 146 11.26 2.22 11.80
C GLY A 146 9.77 2.38 11.52
N ARG A 147 9.34 3.56 11.05
CA ARG A 147 7.94 3.80 10.67
C ARG A 147 7.50 2.95 9.49
N ASP A 148 8.33 2.84 8.45
CA ASP A 148 7.97 2.07 7.24
C ASP A 148 7.88 0.58 7.51
N VAL A 149 8.80 0.04 8.32
CA VAL A 149 8.75 -1.34 8.81
C VAL A 149 7.52 -1.56 9.69
N LEU A 150 7.21 -0.65 10.62
CA LEU A 150 6.01 -0.75 11.47
C LEU A 150 4.72 -0.77 10.63
N LEU A 151 4.61 0.08 9.61
CA LEU A 151 3.47 0.07 8.70
C LEU A 151 3.40 -1.21 7.87
N GLY A 152 4.54 -1.72 7.40
CA GLY A 152 4.62 -3.00 6.69
C GLY A 152 4.14 -4.17 7.56
N ILE A 153 4.65 -4.27 8.78
CA ILE A 153 4.22 -5.28 9.76
C ILE A 153 2.74 -5.14 10.09
N SER A 154 2.26 -3.91 10.30
CA SER A 154 0.84 -3.65 10.55
C SER A 154 -0.03 -4.14 9.40
N ALA A 155 0.35 -3.87 8.15
CA ALA A 155 -0.37 -4.33 6.97
C ALA A 155 -0.41 -5.86 6.88
N LEU A 156 0.72 -6.54 7.15
CA LEU A 156 0.79 -8.00 7.21
C LEU A 156 -0.06 -8.58 8.34
N TYR A 157 -0.06 -7.95 9.52
CA TYR A 157 -0.88 -8.35 10.65
C TYR A 157 -2.39 -8.20 10.36
N PHE A 158 -2.82 -7.06 9.80
CA PHE A 158 -4.22 -6.85 9.42
C PHE A 158 -4.67 -7.85 8.35
N ARG A 159 -3.79 -8.19 7.40
CA ARG A 159 -4.04 -9.25 6.41
C ARG A 159 -4.24 -10.60 7.11
N TYR A 160 -3.32 -10.99 8.00
CA TYR A 160 -3.42 -12.23 8.76
C TYR A 160 -4.73 -12.29 9.58
N ALA A 161 -5.08 -11.22 10.29
CA ALA A 161 -6.30 -11.13 11.08
C ALA A 161 -7.57 -11.23 10.22
N SER A 162 -7.60 -10.53 9.06
CA SER A 162 -8.71 -10.57 8.11
C SER A 162 -8.91 -11.97 7.53
N MET A 163 -7.81 -12.66 7.20
CA MET A 163 -7.84 -14.03 6.72
C MET A 163 -8.34 -15.01 7.78
N ARG A 164 -7.90 -14.86 9.05
CA ARG A 164 -8.36 -15.70 10.16
C ARG A 164 -9.86 -15.57 10.42
N GLN A 165 -10.42 -14.38 10.24
CA GLN A 165 -11.85 -14.15 10.42
C GLN A 165 -12.69 -14.76 9.29
N LYS A 166 -12.17 -14.79 8.05
CA LYS A 166 -12.90 -15.23 6.86
C LYS A 166 -12.67 -16.71 6.51
N TYR A 167 -11.48 -17.24 6.81
CA TYR A 167 -11.06 -18.61 6.50
C TYR A 167 -10.56 -19.26 7.80
N SER A 168 -11.31 -20.26 8.29
CA SER A 168 -11.07 -20.90 9.60
C SER A 168 -9.77 -21.72 9.67
N THR A 169 -9.15 -22.04 8.53
CA THR A 169 -7.89 -22.79 8.41
C THR A 169 -6.91 -22.03 7.54
N ILE A 170 -5.83 -21.53 8.17
CA ILE A 170 -4.74 -20.82 7.47
C ILE A 170 -3.57 -21.77 7.31
N SER A 171 -3.29 -22.20 6.08
CA SER A 171 -2.06 -22.92 5.73
C SER A 171 -0.98 -21.93 5.29
N TRP A 172 0.31 -22.24 5.51
CA TRP A 172 1.44 -21.40 5.09
C TRP A 172 1.40 -21.09 3.60
N SER A 173 1.10 -22.08 2.76
CA SER A 173 0.95 -21.87 1.31
C SER A 173 -0.22 -20.96 0.95
N SER A 174 -1.32 -21.02 1.71
CA SER A 174 -2.50 -20.16 1.51
C SER A 174 -2.26 -18.71 1.96
N TYR A 175 -1.31 -18.47 2.87
CA TYR A 175 -0.94 -17.13 3.32
C TYR A 175 -0.18 -16.35 2.24
N TRP A 176 0.77 -17.03 1.59
CA TRP A 176 1.57 -16.50 0.47
C TRP A 176 0.79 -16.43 -0.85
N ASP A 177 -0.43 -16.97 -0.90
CA ASP A 177 -1.30 -16.93 -2.07
C ASP A 177 -2.05 -15.57 -2.16
N PHE A 178 -1.31 -14.50 -2.49
CA PHE A 178 -1.82 -13.13 -2.56
C PHE A 178 -2.92 -12.91 -3.61
N PHE A 179 -2.95 -13.74 -4.65
CA PHE A 179 -3.78 -13.53 -5.84
C PHE A 179 -5.20 -14.10 -5.71
N HIS A 180 -5.41 -15.13 -4.88
CA HIS A 180 -6.71 -15.81 -4.75
C HIS A 180 -7.59 -15.26 -3.60
N TYR A 181 -6.99 -14.66 -2.56
CA TYR A 181 -7.69 -14.20 -1.37
C TYR A 181 -7.55 -12.66 -1.18
N PRO A 182 -8.49 -11.86 -1.71
CA PRO A 182 -8.48 -10.41 -1.49
C PRO A 182 -8.70 -10.12 0.00
N SER A 183 -7.66 -9.57 0.64
CA SER A 183 -7.68 -9.15 2.05
C SER A 183 -8.18 -7.72 2.18
N ALA A 184 -8.72 -7.40 3.36
CA ALA A 184 -9.43 -6.16 3.65
C ALA A 184 -8.63 -4.90 3.29
N GLU A 185 -9.32 -3.91 2.70
CA GLU A 185 -8.75 -2.61 2.34
C GLU A 185 -8.69 -1.73 3.60
N VAL A 186 -7.52 -1.63 4.22
CA VAL A 186 -7.30 -0.72 5.35
C VAL A 186 -7.17 0.69 4.78
N LYS A 187 -8.17 1.56 4.98
CA LYS A 187 -8.12 2.94 4.48
C LYS A 187 -7.02 3.71 5.22
N PRO A 188 -5.94 4.15 4.54
CA PRO A 188 -4.89 4.89 5.22
C PRO A 188 -5.40 6.26 5.68
N THR A 189 -4.97 6.68 6.87
CA THR A 189 -5.26 8.02 7.39
C THR A 189 -4.58 9.07 6.50
N GLN A 190 -5.20 10.23 6.34
CA GLN A 190 -4.66 11.28 5.45
C GLN A 190 -3.29 11.79 5.92
N ILE A 191 -3.05 11.79 7.25
CA ILE A 191 -1.79 12.20 7.88
C ILE A 191 -0.62 11.30 7.43
N SER A 192 -0.87 10.00 7.26
CA SER A 192 0.16 9.05 6.81
C SER A 192 0.56 9.26 5.34
N LYS A 193 -0.36 9.75 4.50
CA LYS A 193 -0.10 10.00 3.08
C LYS A 193 0.82 11.20 2.89
N TYR A 194 0.55 12.30 3.59
CA TYR A 194 1.41 13.48 3.52
C TYR A 194 2.82 13.17 4.02
N ASN A 195 2.97 12.36 5.07
CA ASN A 195 4.30 11.97 5.54
C ASN A 195 5.09 11.19 4.47
N THR A 196 4.48 10.17 3.86
CA THR A 196 5.14 9.40 2.79
C THR A 196 5.46 10.28 1.57
N PHE A 197 4.62 11.27 1.27
CA PHE A 197 4.88 12.22 0.18
C PHE A 197 6.12 13.09 0.45
N PHE A 198 6.25 13.68 1.63
CA PHE A 198 7.45 14.44 1.99
C PHE A 198 8.69 13.57 2.07
N GLN A 199 8.54 12.32 2.54
CA GLN A 199 9.62 11.34 2.56
C GLN A 199 10.12 10.99 1.15
N MET A 200 9.22 10.82 0.18
CA MET A 200 9.58 10.58 -1.23
C MET A 200 10.40 11.75 -1.81
N ILE A 201 9.96 12.98 -1.55
CA ILE A 201 10.69 14.20 -1.97
C ILE A 201 12.08 14.24 -1.32
N TYR A 202 12.16 13.95 -0.02
CA TYR A 202 13.42 13.94 0.72
C TYR A 202 14.40 12.90 0.17
N LEU A 203 13.95 11.67 -0.10
CA LEU A 203 14.82 10.64 -0.69
C LEU A 203 15.26 11.01 -2.11
N GLY A 204 14.36 11.54 -2.93
CA GLY A 204 14.72 12.01 -4.28
C GLY A 204 15.77 13.12 -4.22
N PHE A 205 15.62 14.07 -3.29
CA PHE A 205 16.62 15.10 -3.06
C PHE A 205 17.95 14.52 -2.53
N GLY A 206 17.90 13.47 -1.70
CA GLY A 206 19.07 12.76 -1.22
C GLY A 206 19.87 12.09 -2.35
N VAL A 207 19.19 11.48 -3.33
CA VAL A 207 19.86 10.90 -4.51
C VAL A 207 20.55 11.99 -5.33
N ILE A 208 19.91 13.15 -5.50
CA ILE A 208 20.49 14.30 -6.19
C ILE A 208 21.72 14.82 -5.44
N MET A 209 21.61 15.02 -4.12
CA MET A 209 22.73 15.44 -3.26
C MET A 209 23.94 14.51 -3.38
N LEU A 210 23.70 13.20 -3.48
CA LEU A 210 24.76 12.20 -3.57
C LEU A 210 25.57 12.34 -4.87
N ILE A 211 24.92 12.76 -5.97
CA ILE A 211 25.58 13.07 -7.25
C ILE A 211 26.41 14.34 -7.15
N PHE A 212 25.83 15.41 -6.62
CA PHE A 212 26.56 16.68 -6.44
C PHE A 212 27.81 16.49 -5.58
N ASN A 213 27.69 15.71 -4.49
CA ASN A 213 28.82 15.39 -3.62
C ASN A 213 29.93 14.59 -4.35
N ASN A 214 29.56 13.68 -5.26
CA ASN A 214 30.53 12.91 -6.06
C ASN A 214 31.22 13.78 -7.13
N GLU A 215 30.49 14.71 -7.74
CA GLU A 215 31.06 15.65 -8.72
C GLU A 215 32.00 16.66 -8.08
N GLU A 216 31.66 17.18 -6.90
CA GLU A 216 32.49 18.12 -6.15
C GLU A 216 33.81 17.47 -5.69
N SER A 217 33.77 16.20 -5.30
CA SER A 217 34.99 15.42 -4.98
C SER A 217 35.97 15.29 -6.16
N LYS A 218 35.54 15.58 -7.40
CA LYS A 218 36.36 15.50 -8.62
C LYS A 218 36.81 16.87 -9.15
N LYS A 219 36.25 17.97 -8.65
CA LYS A 219 36.56 19.32 -9.12
C LYS A 219 36.69 20.25 -7.92
N GLU A 220 37.92 20.64 -7.59
CA GLU A 220 38.23 21.66 -6.59
C GLU A 220 37.85 23.06 -7.13
N ASP A 221 36.57 23.28 -7.40
CA ASP A 221 36.02 24.58 -7.83
C ASP A 221 35.42 25.29 -6.61
N GLU A 222 36.08 26.33 -6.07
CA GLU A 222 35.62 27.08 -4.88
C GLU A 222 34.18 27.65 -5.03
N GLU A 223 33.75 28.00 -6.25
CA GLU A 223 32.42 28.55 -6.51
C GLU A 223 31.30 27.51 -6.28
N LYS A 224 31.56 26.23 -6.56
CA LYS A 224 30.56 25.16 -6.39
C LYS A 224 30.33 24.82 -4.92
N THR A 225 31.35 24.95 -4.09
CA THR A 225 31.26 24.70 -2.65
C THR A 225 30.27 25.62 -1.95
N GLY A 226 30.16 26.88 -2.38
CA GLY A 226 29.15 27.80 -1.85
C GLY A 226 27.71 27.36 -2.15
N SER A 227 27.46 26.81 -3.35
CA SER A 227 26.15 26.30 -3.75
C SER A 227 25.81 24.98 -3.05
N PHE A 228 26.78 24.06 -2.97
CA PHE A 228 26.61 22.77 -2.30
C PHE A 228 26.31 22.93 -0.81
N ASN A 229 26.99 23.83 -0.10
CA ASN A 229 26.73 24.09 1.32
C ASN A 229 25.30 24.58 1.58
N LYS A 230 24.78 25.48 0.72
CA LYS A 230 23.38 25.92 0.81
C LYS A 230 22.43 24.75 0.55
N LEU A 231 22.71 23.94 -0.47
CA LEU A 231 21.90 22.78 -0.83
C LEU A 231 21.85 21.73 0.31
N SER A 232 22.99 21.47 0.94
CA SER A 232 23.14 20.61 2.11
C SER A 232 22.36 21.12 3.33
N GLN A 233 22.36 22.45 3.54
CA GLN A 233 21.55 23.07 4.59
C GLN A 233 20.05 22.87 4.35
N TYR A 234 19.57 23.08 3.12
CA TYR A 234 18.17 22.81 2.74
C TYR A 234 17.81 21.34 2.90
N PHE A 235 18.72 20.44 2.53
CA PHE A 235 18.54 19.00 2.71
C PHE A 235 18.36 18.64 4.19
N SER A 236 19.19 19.20 5.06
CA SER A 236 19.11 18.99 6.51
C SER A 236 17.78 19.50 7.09
N TRP A 237 17.35 20.70 6.68
CA TRP A 237 16.05 21.27 7.09
C TRP A 237 14.87 20.39 6.64
N MET A 238 14.92 19.89 5.41
CA MET A 238 13.92 18.96 4.89
C MET A 238 13.90 17.64 5.70
N GLY A 239 15.07 17.12 6.07
CA GLY A 239 15.20 15.93 6.91
C GLY A 239 14.54 16.11 8.29
N TYR A 240 14.78 17.25 8.94
CA TYR A 240 14.12 17.58 10.22
C TYR A 240 12.61 17.74 10.05
N PHE A 241 12.16 18.35 8.96
CA PHE A 241 10.74 18.47 8.65
C PHE A 241 10.08 17.09 8.48
N VAL A 242 10.70 16.19 7.70
CA VAL A 242 10.21 14.81 7.52
C VAL A 242 10.22 14.03 8.83
N ALA A 243 11.25 14.20 9.66
CA ALA A 243 11.31 13.58 10.98
C ALA A 243 10.14 14.06 11.86
N ALA A 244 9.89 15.37 11.91
CA ALA A 244 8.78 15.95 12.66
C ALA A 244 7.43 15.44 12.16
N THR A 245 7.18 15.43 10.84
CA THR A 245 5.93 14.89 10.28
C THR A 245 5.78 13.41 10.53
N THR A 246 6.87 12.65 10.58
CA THR A 246 6.83 11.22 10.86
C THR A 246 6.46 10.95 12.32
N VAL A 247 7.05 11.68 13.27
CA VAL A 247 6.68 11.60 14.71
C VAL A 247 5.23 12.01 14.92
N LEU A 248 4.80 13.11 14.30
CA LEU A 248 3.40 13.57 14.38
C LEU A 248 2.44 12.52 13.80
N SER A 249 2.79 11.92 12.66
CA SER A 249 1.98 10.87 12.06
C SER A 249 1.88 9.62 12.96
N GLY A 250 3.00 9.16 13.52
CA GLY A 250 3.04 8.03 14.43
C GLY A 250 2.26 8.30 15.72
N SER A 251 2.42 9.48 16.29
CA SER A 251 1.67 9.92 17.48
C SER A 251 0.17 9.94 17.19
N SER A 252 -0.25 10.47 16.03
CA SER A 252 -1.65 10.45 15.63
C SER A 252 -2.22 9.02 15.52
N TYR A 253 -1.42 8.03 15.13
CA TYR A 253 -1.85 6.62 15.13
C TYR A 253 -2.06 6.06 16.54
N VAL A 254 -1.20 6.43 17.49
CA VAL A 254 -1.29 5.98 18.89
C VAL A 254 -2.46 6.64 19.62
N PHE A 255 -2.71 7.92 19.38
CA PHE A 255 -3.73 8.70 20.11
C PHE A 255 -5.12 8.68 19.48
N SER A 256 -5.26 8.30 18.20
CA SER A 256 -6.57 8.28 17.54
C SER A 256 -7.37 7.03 17.91
N LYS A 257 -8.33 7.19 18.84
CA LYS A 257 -9.30 6.15 19.24
C LYS A 257 -10.22 5.66 18.10
N ASP A 258 -10.22 6.33 16.95
CA ASP A 258 -11.02 5.97 15.77
C ASP A 258 -10.36 4.95 14.84
N ALA A 259 -9.08 4.58 15.06
CA ALA A 259 -8.36 3.63 14.20
C ALA A 259 -8.80 2.16 14.41
N VAL A 260 -9.46 1.85 15.54
CA VAL A 260 -9.90 0.48 15.85
C VAL A 260 -11.38 0.47 16.24
N LYS A 261 -12.27 0.47 15.24
CA LYS A 261 -13.69 0.11 15.44
C LYS A 261 -13.83 -1.40 15.48
N PHE A 262 -13.89 -1.97 16.69
CA PHE A 262 -14.31 -3.36 16.88
C PHE A 262 -15.78 -3.50 16.48
N LEU A 263 -16.09 -4.37 15.51
CA LEU A 263 -17.46 -4.76 15.20
C LEU A 263 -18.03 -5.47 16.43
N LYS A 264 -19.08 -4.89 17.01
CA LYS A 264 -19.81 -5.50 18.12
C LYS A 264 -20.47 -6.79 17.61
N LYS A 265 -20.27 -7.88 18.35
CA LYS A 265 -20.78 -9.22 18.07
C LYS A 265 -22.30 -9.26 18.08
#